data_AF-A0A931FG77-F1
#
_entry.id   AF-A0A931FG77-F1
#
_cell.length_a   1.000
_cell.length_b   1.000
_cell.length_c   1.000
_cell.angle_alpha   90.00
_cell.angle_beta   90.00
_cell.angle_gamma   90.00
#
_symmetry.space_group_name_H-M   'P 1'
#
loop_
_entity.id
_entity.type
_entity.pdbx_description
1 polymer ?
#
loop_
_entity_poly.entity_id
_entity_poly.type
_entity_poly.pdbx_seq_one_letter_code
_entity_poly.pdbx_strand_id
1 'polypeptide(L)'
;MTQIQVEPDVNTSDDEDSSDSSDILLNWAVGRDVGRGVGSAPEGPRLLRLIGGPGSGKSRLLAILRHGSDARPAGPTAQVRIDATVSAAGQSAATVAWELGRQLGYGPLDPRELVARVADDPDPVTIVVADLHRAGVGLPGNADAAPERLAPAAEIAEQVLAPLLQLPHVRIAAETGTIELLSNVVEAVAGSLDIDLGPGPGPEKEAPLSTDEADAPPLGPGSDWAAVGQHERDRALATAGVRDRSRLLTDPGYLVHGSPVAVTAALADPQTRAPGRLRRAWAAAAPALTTPGIDAVERAALLHAAALDADKALATYLRPLAATHAWCARWCQPVDGAVTLTAMADRLALVDAEGRISFFDADTGEQGDVIAADPDVRPGSLTAAADRLLIGAGSDGTVHILGPNAPSPAAVAVAARHNLRTLADEEARPLALDGGAGVPVTVACADGRVHLWPLDGAPMRPTTYQAHGLPITGVAAVDPKDGPLLVATGSLDGTVRLWDGHSVTVMPVPSTRRGVVPTALAAIDSGSGPVLAAAWSDQRICLWHLTSGRVSVVPWLGQVKALAFHVDDGIPTLSVATRTTLTAIALRPLPW
;
A
#
# COMPACT_ATOMS: atom_id res chain seq x y z
N MET A 1 40.05 2.85 2.39
CA MET A 1 40.83 1.94 3.25
C MET A 1 41.62 2.76 4.26
N THR A 2 41.02 3.04 5.41
CA THR A 2 41.75 3.59 6.55
C THR A 2 41.30 2.73 7.74
N GLN A 3 42.03 1.66 8.01
CA GLN A 3 41.85 0.82 9.19
C GLN A 3 42.43 1.58 10.38
N ILE A 4 41.61 1.81 11.42
CA ILE A 4 42.11 2.20 12.73
C ILE A 4 42.20 0.89 13.53
N GLN A 5 43.42 0.43 13.79
CA GLN A 5 43.71 -0.64 14.74
C GLN A 5 44.01 -0.02 16.11
N VAL A 6 43.42 -0.55 17.16
CA VAL A 6 43.81 -0.29 18.56
C VAL A 6 44.06 -1.64 19.24
N GLU A 7 45.28 -1.81 19.77
CA GLU A 7 45.68 -2.97 20.58
C GLU A 7 45.11 -2.87 22.01
N PRO A 8 44.93 -4.01 22.71
CA PRO A 8 44.09 -4.08 23.89
C PRO A 8 44.89 -3.77 25.16
N ASP A 9 44.32 -2.94 26.04
CA ASP A 9 44.68 -2.97 27.45
C ASP A 9 43.43 -2.89 28.34
N VAL A 10 43.52 -3.60 29.44
CA VAL A 10 42.42 -4.19 30.21
C VAL A 10 41.70 -3.18 31.11
N ASN A 11 40.38 -3.04 30.89
CA ASN A 11 39.31 -2.92 31.89
C ASN A 11 39.16 -1.58 32.65
N THR A 12 38.24 -0.70 32.19
CA THR A 12 37.18 0.04 32.94
C THR A 12 36.60 1.25 32.14
N SER A 13 35.92 1.05 31.01
CA SER A 13 35.46 2.20 30.18
C SER A 13 34.17 2.01 29.34
N ASP A 14 33.18 1.23 29.80
CA ASP A 14 31.98 0.95 28.99
C ASP A 14 31.05 2.16 28.72
N ASP A 15 31.26 3.33 29.35
CA ASP A 15 30.41 4.51 29.15
C ASP A 15 30.96 5.54 28.14
N GLU A 16 32.28 5.69 27.97
CA GLU A 16 32.86 6.73 27.08
C GLU A 16 32.79 6.34 25.59
N ASP A 17 33.09 5.09 25.22
CA ASP A 17 33.06 4.60 23.83
C ASP A 17 31.66 4.60 23.20
N SER A 18 30.62 4.44 24.03
CA SER A 18 29.23 4.48 23.59
C SER A 18 28.77 5.89 23.20
N SER A 19 29.33 6.92 23.86
CA SER A 19 29.01 8.33 23.61
C SER A 19 29.57 8.80 22.26
N ASP A 20 30.84 8.47 21.97
CA ASP A 20 31.53 8.90 20.76
C ASP A 20 30.92 8.24 19.50
N SER A 21 30.58 6.95 19.59
CA SER A 21 29.86 6.23 18.53
C SER A 21 28.46 6.81 18.26
N SER A 22 27.75 7.27 19.30
CA SER A 22 26.42 7.86 19.15
C SER A 22 26.47 9.24 18.49
N ASP A 23 27.48 10.06 18.79
CA ASP A 23 27.68 11.37 18.17
C ASP A 23 28.09 11.24 16.70
N ILE A 24 28.92 10.24 16.35
CA ILE A 24 29.26 9.92 14.96
C ILE A 24 28.01 9.55 14.15
N LEU A 25 27.13 8.71 14.72
CA LEU A 25 25.88 8.29 14.09
C LEU A 25 24.93 9.47 13.83
N LEU A 26 24.77 10.35 14.82
CA LEU A 26 23.92 11.53 14.69
C LEU A 26 24.48 12.51 13.64
N ASN A 27 25.79 12.74 13.62
CA ASN A 27 26.41 13.61 12.62
C ASN A 27 26.24 13.08 11.18
N TRP A 28 26.41 11.77 10.98
CA TRP A 28 26.14 11.12 9.69
C TRP A 28 24.68 11.32 9.25
N ALA A 29 23.72 11.13 10.15
CA ALA A 29 22.30 11.21 9.82
C ALA A 29 21.82 12.64 9.50
N VAL A 30 22.53 13.68 9.98
CA VAL A 30 22.26 15.09 9.64
C VAL A 30 22.99 15.52 8.35
N GLY A 31 23.81 14.65 7.76
CA GLY A 31 24.63 14.98 6.60
C GLY A 31 25.72 16.02 6.91
N ARG A 32 26.10 16.17 8.19
CA ARG A 32 27.19 17.07 8.62
C ARG A 32 28.51 16.30 8.59
N ASP A 33 29.52 16.93 8.01
CA ASP A 33 30.87 16.37 7.89
C ASP A 33 31.51 16.19 9.26
N VAL A 34 31.96 14.97 9.55
CA VAL A 34 32.88 14.70 10.67
C VAL A 34 34.28 15.06 10.19
N GLY A 35 34.60 16.35 10.26
CA GLY A 35 35.96 16.88 10.18
C GLY A 35 36.44 17.39 8.81
N ARG A 36 36.11 18.64 8.44
CA ARG A 36 37.01 19.66 7.85
C ARG A 36 36.27 20.97 7.54
N GLY A 37 37.04 22.05 7.45
CA GLY A 37 36.57 23.44 7.37
C GLY A 37 35.86 23.84 6.06
N VAL A 38 35.12 24.94 6.17
CA VAL A 38 34.24 25.58 5.18
C VAL A 38 34.92 25.77 3.81
N GLY A 39 34.38 25.12 2.77
CA GLY A 39 34.65 25.48 1.37
C GLY A 39 35.01 24.36 0.39
N SER A 40 34.22 23.29 0.30
CA SER A 40 34.15 22.40 -0.89
C SER A 40 32.87 21.54 -0.85
N ALA A 41 32.42 21.04 -2.01
CA ALA A 41 31.14 20.33 -2.24
C ALA A 41 30.81 19.21 -1.22
N PRO A 42 29.52 18.98 -0.88
CA PRO A 42 29.08 18.00 0.13
C PRO A 42 29.12 16.60 -0.52
N GLU A 43 29.44 15.47 0.11
CA GLU A 43 28.78 14.87 1.27
C GLU A 43 29.69 13.74 1.80
N GLY A 44 29.69 13.49 3.11
CA GLY A 44 30.26 12.28 3.70
C GLY A 44 29.63 10.98 3.16
N PRO A 45 30.17 9.79 3.49
CA PRO A 45 29.72 8.51 2.95
C PRO A 45 28.21 8.29 3.15
N ARG A 46 27.48 7.90 2.10
CA ARG A 46 26.02 7.70 2.13
C ARG A 46 25.59 6.33 2.65
N LEU A 47 26.53 5.40 2.80
CA LEU A 47 26.34 4.11 3.45
C LEU A 47 27.03 4.12 4.82
N LEU A 48 26.26 3.85 5.87
CA LEU A 48 26.74 3.56 7.22
C LEU A 48 26.56 2.07 7.52
N ARG A 49 27.63 1.38 7.92
CA ARG A 49 27.59 -0.03 8.32
C ARG A 49 27.87 -0.16 9.81
N LEU A 50 26.94 -0.77 10.53
CA LEU A 50 27.12 -1.20 11.92
C LEU A 50 27.50 -2.67 11.92
N ILE A 51 28.75 -2.98 12.25
CA ILE A 51 29.34 -4.32 12.18
C ILE A 51 29.55 -4.85 13.60
N GLY A 52 29.32 -6.16 13.81
CA GLY A 52 29.63 -6.81 15.09
C GLY A 52 28.85 -8.09 15.35
N GLY A 53 29.30 -8.88 16.32
CA GLY A 53 28.67 -10.17 16.69
C GLY A 53 27.33 -10.05 17.42
N PRO A 54 26.59 -11.14 17.66
CA PRO A 54 25.36 -11.15 18.45
C PRO A 54 25.55 -10.50 19.83
N GLY A 55 24.61 -9.67 20.28
CA GLY A 55 24.70 -9.00 21.59
C GLY A 55 25.69 -7.84 21.68
N SER A 56 26.37 -7.44 20.58
CA SER A 56 27.35 -6.34 20.59
C SER A 56 26.76 -4.94 20.74
N GLY A 57 25.44 -4.80 20.83
CA GLY A 57 24.77 -3.49 21.00
C GLY A 57 24.36 -2.77 19.70
N LYS A 58 24.54 -3.37 18.51
CA LYS A 58 24.16 -2.78 17.20
C LYS A 58 22.71 -2.28 17.17
N SER A 59 21.76 -3.12 17.59
CA SER A 59 20.33 -2.78 17.59
C SER A 59 20.01 -1.63 18.55
N ARG A 60 20.77 -1.48 19.65
CA ARG A 60 20.66 -0.35 20.58
C ARG A 60 21.11 0.95 19.92
N LEU A 61 22.21 0.94 19.16
CA LEU A 61 22.68 2.11 18.42
C LEU A 61 21.69 2.56 17.34
N LEU A 62 21.09 1.62 16.60
CA LEU A 62 20.02 1.94 15.64
C LEU A 62 18.78 2.52 16.33
N ALA A 63 18.42 1.99 17.51
CA ALA A 63 17.31 2.53 18.30
C ALA A 63 17.59 3.97 18.78
N ILE A 64 18.83 4.27 19.18
CA ILE A 64 19.24 5.64 19.54
C ILE A 64 19.13 6.58 18.33
N LEU A 65 19.61 6.16 17.15
CA LEU A 65 19.48 6.93 15.92
C LEU A 65 18.00 7.23 15.61
N ARG A 66 17.12 6.23 15.73
CA ARG A 66 15.68 6.39 15.54
C ARG A 66 15.05 7.34 16.55
N HIS A 67 15.36 7.18 17.84
CA HIS A 67 14.86 8.08 18.88
C HIS A 67 15.35 9.52 18.72
N GLY A 68 16.59 9.71 18.23
CA GLY A 68 17.12 11.03 17.88
C GLY A 68 16.33 11.72 16.76
N SER A 69 15.71 10.96 15.86
CA SER A 69 14.82 11.48 14.82
C SER A 69 13.47 11.96 15.37
N ASP A 70 12.95 11.30 16.41
CA ASP A 70 11.62 11.58 16.97
C ASP A 70 11.63 12.76 17.97
N ALA A 71 12.81 13.13 18.48
CA ALA A 71 12.98 14.24 19.41
C ALA A 71 12.77 15.61 18.70
N ARG A 72 11.67 16.32 19.02
CA ARG A 72 11.43 17.71 18.57
C ARG A 72 12.46 18.66 19.20
N PRO A 73 13.03 19.65 18.45
CA PRO A 73 14.14 20.42 18.97
C PRO A 73 13.70 21.56 19.89
N ALA A 74 14.55 21.81 20.89
CA ALA A 74 14.77 23.12 21.46
C ALA A 74 16.06 23.71 20.82
N GLY A 75 16.02 24.16 19.56
CA GLY A 75 17.15 24.88 18.95
C GLY A 75 17.30 24.80 17.42
N PRO A 76 18.22 25.58 16.82
CA PRO A 76 18.41 25.75 15.37
C PRO A 76 19.33 24.68 14.71
N THR A 77 19.51 23.52 15.33
CA THR A 77 20.33 22.43 14.79
C THR A 77 19.57 21.61 13.75
N ALA A 78 20.26 21.21 12.67
CA ALA A 78 19.68 20.39 11.61
C ALA A 78 19.20 19.03 12.16
N GLN A 79 17.97 18.66 11.82
CA GLN A 79 17.23 17.55 12.41
C GLN A 79 17.68 16.22 11.79
N VAL A 80 17.90 15.19 12.61
CA VAL A 80 17.99 13.80 12.14
C VAL A 80 16.62 13.41 11.63
N ARG A 81 16.50 13.04 10.35
CA ARG A 81 15.24 12.60 9.75
C ARG A 81 15.44 11.19 9.23
N ILE A 82 14.76 10.22 9.83
CA ILE A 82 14.69 8.84 9.32
C ILE A 82 13.33 8.63 8.67
N ASP A 83 13.33 8.49 7.35
CA ASP A 83 12.12 8.34 6.54
C ASP A 83 11.58 6.91 6.57
N ALA A 84 12.47 5.91 6.67
CA ALA A 84 12.07 4.50 6.77
C ALA A 84 13.01 3.66 7.65
N THR A 85 12.46 2.65 8.32
CA THR A 85 13.17 1.67 9.15
C THR A 85 12.58 0.28 8.93
N VAL A 86 13.41 -0.68 8.52
CA VAL A 86 13.00 -2.07 8.27
C VAL A 86 13.93 -3.04 8.98
N SER A 87 13.40 -4.02 9.70
CA SER A 87 14.18 -5.20 10.12
C SER A 87 14.15 -6.22 9.00
N ALA A 88 15.33 -6.57 8.49
CA ALA A 88 15.48 -7.56 7.43
C ALA A 88 15.39 -9.00 7.95
N ALA A 89 15.29 -9.22 9.27
CA ALA A 89 15.21 -10.56 9.84
C ALA A 89 14.04 -11.38 9.23
N GLY A 90 14.37 -12.53 8.64
CA GLY A 90 13.39 -13.42 7.98
C GLY A 90 12.78 -12.88 6.68
N GLN A 91 13.15 -11.67 6.25
CA GLN A 91 12.60 -11.01 5.07
C GLN A 91 13.32 -11.39 3.78
N SER A 92 12.61 -11.25 2.65
CA SER A 92 13.17 -11.31 1.30
C SER A 92 13.35 -9.89 0.72
N ALA A 93 14.01 -9.76 -0.44
CA ALA A 93 14.13 -8.48 -1.13
C ALA A 93 12.76 -7.83 -1.41
N ALA A 94 11.77 -8.63 -1.82
CA ALA A 94 10.42 -8.15 -2.07
C ALA A 94 9.73 -7.62 -0.80
N THR A 95 9.78 -8.37 0.31
CA THR A 95 9.09 -7.93 1.54
C THR A 95 9.76 -6.71 2.17
N VAL A 96 11.09 -6.59 2.06
CA VAL A 96 11.82 -5.37 2.43
C VAL A 96 11.37 -4.20 1.56
N ALA A 97 11.29 -4.37 0.24
CA ALA A 97 10.84 -3.31 -0.66
C ALA A 97 9.40 -2.87 -0.38
N TRP A 98 8.49 -3.80 -0.11
CA TRP A 98 7.11 -3.49 0.27
C TRP A 98 7.03 -2.68 1.57
N GLU A 99 7.82 -3.04 2.58
CA GLU A 99 7.90 -2.30 3.85
C GLU A 99 8.42 -0.87 3.66
N LEU A 100 9.54 -0.73 2.94
CA LEU A 100 10.11 0.58 2.63
C LEU A 100 9.13 1.44 1.83
N GLY A 101 8.52 0.90 0.78
CA GLY A 101 7.54 1.62 -0.03
C GLY A 101 6.35 2.10 0.78
N ARG A 102 5.85 1.30 1.74
CA ARG A 102 4.76 1.72 2.64
C ARG A 102 5.17 2.85 3.57
N GLN A 103 6.34 2.78 4.18
CA GLN A 103 6.82 3.84 5.09
C GLN A 103 7.10 5.15 4.37
N LEU A 104 7.55 5.07 3.12
CA LEU A 104 7.76 6.23 2.24
C LEU A 104 6.46 6.76 1.59
N GLY A 105 5.30 6.10 1.81
CA GLY A 105 4.01 6.53 1.26
C GLY A 105 3.74 6.11 -0.20
N TYR A 106 4.57 5.24 -0.78
CA TYR A 106 4.36 4.73 -2.13
C TYR A 106 3.47 3.49 -2.19
N GLY A 107 3.22 2.86 -1.04
CA GLY A 107 2.56 1.56 -0.95
C GLY A 107 3.54 0.41 -1.16
N PRO A 108 3.06 -0.84 -1.16
CA PRO A 108 3.94 -1.99 -1.33
C PRO A 108 4.34 -2.13 -2.81
N LEU A 109 5.58 -1.73 -3.12
CA LEU A 109 6.17 -1.76 -4.45
C LEU A 109 7.26 -2.83 -4.55
N ASP A 110 7.35 -3.50 -5.68
CA ASP A 110 8.47 -4.41 -5.96
C ASP A 110 9.81 -3.65 -6.00
N PRO A 111 10.97 -4.31 -5.77
CA PRO A 111 12.26 -3.64 -5.64
C PRO A 111 12.58 -2.63 -6.74
N ARG A 112 12.31 -2.98 -8.00
CA ARG A 112 12.56 -2.09 -9.15
C ARG A 112 11.63 -0.88 -9.18
N GLU A 113 10.35 -1.08 -8.84
CA GLU A 113 9.35 -0.02 -8.81
C GLU A 113 9.62 0.94 -7.65
N LEU A 114 10.04 0.43 -6.49
CA LEU A 114 10.47 1.24 -5.36
C LEU A 114 11.63 2.17 -5.76
N VAL A 115 12.68 1.62 -6.39
CA VAL A 115 13.84 2.40 -6.82
C VAL A 115 13.43 3.48 -7.83
N ALA A 116 12.61 3.12 -8.82
CA ALA A 116 12.10 4.09 -9.79
C ALA A 116 11.30 5.20 -9.10
N ARG A 117 10.42 4.84 -8.16
CA ARG A 117 9.58 5.82 -7.46
C ARG A 117 10.36 6.74 -6.53
N VAL A 118 11.42 6.25 -5.89
CA VAL A 118 12.35 7.06 -5.10
C VAL A 118 13.21 7.95 -6.00
N ALA A 119 13.57 7.49 -7.21
CA ALA A 119 14.31 8.30 -8.17
C ALA A 119 13.50 9.49 -8.69
N ASP A 120 12.18 9.31 -8.87
CA ASP A 120 11.25 10.37 -9.28
C ASP A 120 10.98 11.41 -8.15
N ASP A 121 11.31 11.08 -6.91
CA ASP A 121 11.13 11.95 -5.76
C ASP A 121 12.46 12.64 -5.39
N PRO A 122 12.58 13.97 -5.55
CA PRO A 122 13.82 14.67 -5.28
C PRO A 122 14.12 14.87 -3.79
N ASP A 123 13.17 14.57 -2.90
CA ASP A 123 13.34 14.81 -1.46
C ASP A 123 14.41 13.86 -0.87
N PRO A 124 15.33 14.36 -0.02
CA PRO A 124 16.31 13.51 0.64
C PRO A 124 15.65 12.38 1.45
N VAL A 125 16.16 11.15 1.30
CA VAL A 125 15.63 9.95 1.96
C VAL A 125 16.71 9.28 2.81
N THR A 126 16.44 9.05 4.09
CA THR A 126 17.32 8.28 4.98
C THR A 126 16.63 6.99 5.44
N ILE A 127 17.28 5.86 5.19
CA ILE A 127 16.75 4.51 5.46
C ILE A 127 17.62 3.80 6.49
N VAL A 128 16.97 3.11 7.42
CA VAL A 128 17.62 2.21 8.39
C VAL A 128 17.21 0.76 8.11
N VAL A 129 18.20 -0.13 7.99
CA VAL A 129 18.02 -1.57 7.78
C VAL A 129 18.65 -2.33 8.94
N ALA A 130 17.84 -2.85 9.85
CA ALA A 130 18.29 -3.68 10.96
C ALA A 130 18.41 -5.16 10.56
N ASP A 131 19.21 -5.93 11.28
CA ASP A 131 19.30 -7.40 11.15
C ASP A 131 19.55 -7.94 9.73
N LEU A 132 20.31 -7.25 8.86
CA LEU A 132 20.50 -7.67 7.47
C LEU A 132 21.12 -9.08 7.35
N HIS A 133 21.98 -9.43 8.29
CA HIS A 133 22.60 -10.75 8.40
C HIS A 133 21.62 -11.88 8.77
N ARG A 134 20.41 -11.55 9.24
CA ARG A 134 19.33 -12.50 9.54
C ARG A 134 18.27 -12.54 8.43
N ALA A 135 18.55 -11.92 7.28
CA ALA A 135 17.67 -11.99 6.13
C ALA A 135 17.41 -13.43 5.70
N GLY A 136 16.13 -13.74 5.49
CA GLY A 136 15.70 -15.06 5.09
C GLY A 136 16.07 -16.20 6.04
N VAL A 137 16.36 -15.95 7.33
CA VAL A 137 16.59 -17.02 8.31
C VAL A 137 15.42 -18.01 8.29
N GLY A 138 15.72 -19.29 8.07
CA GLY A 138 14.74 -20.37 7.93
C GLY A 138 14.23 -20.65 6.51
N LEU A 139 14.66 -19.86 5.53
CA LEU A 139 14.54 -20.24 4.12
C LEU A 139 15.64 -21.23 3.79
N PRO A 140 15.55 -22.01 2.69
CA PRO A 140 16.63 -22.92 2.33
C PRO A 140 17.91 -22.11 2.08
N GLY A 141 18.79 -22.09 3.07
CA GLY A 141 20.15 -21.60 2.91
C GLY A 141 20.94 -22.66 2.16
N ASN A 142 21.52 -22.25 1.03
CA ASN A 142 22.71 -22.70 0.28
C ASN A 142 23.25 -24.14 0.32
N ALA A 143 22.88 -25.03 1.25
CA ALA A 143 23.36 -26.41 1.28
C ALA A 143 22.81 -27.25 0.11
N ASP A 144 21.61 -26.93 -0.38
CA ASP A 144 20.93 -27.63 -1.49
C ASP A 144 20.53 -26.70 -2.67
N ALA A 145 20.92 -25.42 -2.63
CA ALA A 145 20.57 -24.45 -3.68
C ALA A 145 21.48 -24.62 -4.91
N ALA A 146 20.92 -24.37 -6.11
CA ALA A 146 21.71 -24.26 -7.33
C ALA A 146 22.82 -23.20 -7.14
N PRO A 147 24.04 -23.40 -7.67
CA PRO A 147 25.21 -22.53 -7.45
C PRO A 147 25.03 -21.07 -7.90
N GLU A 148 23.91 -20.73 -8.55
CA GLU A 148 23.61 -19.41 -9.11
C GLU A 148 22.75 -18.51 -8.19
N ARG A 149 22.23 -19.01 -7.05
CA ARG A 149 21.33 -18.21 -6.19
C ARG A 149 22.07 -17.51 -5.06
N LEU A 150 21.93 -16.18 -4.98
CA LEU A 150 22.46 -15.36 -3.90
C LEU A 150 21.75 -15.68 -2.57
N ALA A 151 22.49 -15.57 -1.46
CA ALA A 151 21.88 -15.62 -0.13
C ALA A 151 20.87 -14.45 0.04
N PRO A 152 19.77 -14.60 0.80
CA PRO A 152 18.74 -13.56 0.93
C PRO A 152 19.26 -12.17 1.31
N ALA A 153 20.27 -12.11 2.18
CA ALA A 153 20.91 -10.85 2.56
C ALA A 153 21.64 -10.17 1.37
N ALA A 154 22.27 -10.97 0.51
CA ALA A 154 22.91 -10.49 -0.71
C ALA A 154 21.88 -10.09 -1.77
N GLU A 155 20.75 -10.80 -1.85
CA GLU A 155 19.63 -10.43 -2.73
C GLU A 155 19.03 -9.06 -2.35
N ILE A 156 18.80 -8.81 -1.06
CA ILE A 156 18.36 -7.49 -0.56
C ILE A 156 19.40 -6.41 -0.90
N ALA A 157 20.69 -6.71 -0.69
CA ALA A 157 21.76 -5.79 -1.00
C ALA A 157 21.79 -5.40 -2.48
N GLU A 158 21.67 -6.38 -3.38
CA GLU A 158 21.79 -6.17 -4.83
C GLU A 158 20.52 -5.57 -5.45
N GLN A 159 19.33 -6.03 -5.05
CA GLN A 159 18.08 -5.60 -5.68
C GLN A 159 17.46 -4.35 -5.07
N VAL A 160 17.79 -4.04 -3.80
CA VAL A 160 17.17 -2.91 -3.07
C VAL A 160 18.23 -1.88 -2.68
N LEU A 161 19.21 -2.26 -1.86
CA LEU A 161 20.10 -1.26 -1.22
C LEU A 161 21.07 -0.61 -2.20
N ALA A 162 21.73 -1.41 -3.06
CA ALA A 162 22.69 -0.88 -4.02
C ALA A 162 22.04 0.07 -5.05
N PRO A 163 20.91 -0.28 -5.71
CA PRO A 163 20.23 0.64 -6.61
C PRO A 163 19.74 1.93 -5.93
N LEU A 164 19.23 1.83 -4.69
CA LEU A 164 18.83 3.01 -3.92
C LEU A 164 20.03 3.91 -3.62
N LEU A 165 21.19 3.36 -3.25
CA LEU A 165 22.40 4.15 -3.02
C LEU A 165 23.01 4.75 -4.29
N GLN A 166 22.64 4.30 -5.49
CA GLN A 166 23.01 5.00 -6.73
C GLN A 166 22.30 6.36 -6.86
N LEU A 167 21.18 6.56 -6.16
CA LEU A 167 20.44 7.82 -6.16
C LEU A 167 21.09 8.80 -5.18
N PRO A 168 21.55 9.98 -5.63
CA PRO A 168 22.40 10.87 -4.82
C PRO A 168 21.73 11.35 -3.53
N HIS A 169 20.41 11.49 -3.52
CA HIS A 169 19.62 11.96 -2.39
C HIS A 169 19.29 10.89 -1.33
N VAL A 170 19.78 9.65 -1.50
CA VAL A 170 19.52 8.53 -0.58
C VAL A 170 20.71 8.24 0.31
N ARG A 171 20.44 8.06 1.62
CA ARG A 171 21.38 7.55 2.64
C ARG A 171 20.84 6.27 3.29
N ILE A 172 21.72 5.30 3.57
CA ILE A 172 21.34 4.04 4.20
C ILE A 172 22.25 3.70 5.37
N ALA A 173 21.67 3.39 6.53
CA ALA A 173 22.31 2.76 7.67
C ALA A 173 21.93 1.28 7.71
N ALA A 174 22.90 0.37 7.74
CA ALA A 174 22.65 -1.07 7.75
C ALA A 174 23.38 -1.78 8.89
N GLU A 175 22.65 -2.58 9.67
CA GLU A 175 23.22 -3.52 10.64
C GLU A 175 23.66 -4.80 9.94
N THR A 176 24.97 -5.05 9.93
CA THR A 176 25.58 -6.24 9.38
C THR A 176 26.21 -7.09 10.48
N GLY A 177 26.17 -8.41 10.31
CA GLY A 177 26.79 -9.33 11.26
C GLY A 177 28.30 -9.50 11.00
N THR A 178 28.73 -9.29 9.76
CA THR A 178 30.13 -9.40 9.33
C THR A 178 30.47 -8.27 8.36
N ILE A 179 31.77 -8.05 8.15
CA ILE A 179 32.29 -6.99 7.27
C ILE A 179 32.14 -7.35 5.78
N GLU A 180 32.08 -8.63 5.43
CA GLU A 180 31.95 -9.08 4.04
C GLU A 180 30.58 -8.70 3.45
N LEU A 181 29.54 -8.68 4.29
CA LEU A 181 28.21 -8.26 3.88
C LEU A 181 28.25 -6.79 3.41
N LEU A 182 27.67 -6.53 2.24
CA LEU A 182 27.69 -5.23 1.54
C LEU A 182 29.04 -4.79 0.95
N SER A 183 30.10 -5.60 0.97
CA SER A 183 31.40 -5.19 0.39
C SER A 183 31.30 -4.78 -1.08
N ASN A 184 30.55 -5.54 -1.89
CA ASN A 184 30.28 -5.20 -3.30
C ASN A 184 29.53 -3.87 -3.45
N VAL A 185 28.67 -3.53 -2.49
CA VAL A 185 27.91 -2.28 -2.48
C VAL A 185 28.84 -1.12 -2.14
N VAL A 186 29.73 -1.29 -1.15
CA VAL A 186 30.75 -0.28 -0.77
C VAL A 186 31.62 0.11 -1.96
N GLU A 187 32.08 -0.88 -2.73
CA GLU A 187 32.84 -0.65 -3.97
C GLU A 187 32.04 0.16 -5.00
N ALA A 188 30.75 -0.16 -5.16
CA ALA A 188 29.87 0.49 -6.15
C ALA A 188 29.49 1.93 -5.79
N VAL A 189 29.52 2.32 -4.50
CA VAL A 189 29.07 3.65 -4.02
C VAL A 189 30.23 4.54 -3.55
N ALA A 190 31.48 4.11 -3.80
CA ALA A 190 32.71 4.84 -3.51
C ALA A 190 32.95 5.19 -2.02
N GLY A 191 32.48 4.34 -1.09
CA GLY A 191 32.85 4.40 0.32
C GLY A 191 31.69 4.19 1.30
N SER A 192 32.04 3.80 2.53
CA SER A 192 31.13 3.66 3.67
C SER A 192 31.75 4.27 4.93
N LEU A 193 30.90 4.62 5.90
CA LEU A 193 31.28 4.82 7.29
C LEU A 193 31.03 3.50 8.03
N ASP A 194 32.08 2.91 8.58
CA ASP A 194 31.99 1.64 9.29
C ASP A 194 32.18 1.87 10.79
N ILE A 195 31.25 1.38 11.59
CA ILE A 195 31.37 1.30 13.05
C ILE A 195 31.40 -0.18 13.39
N ASP A 196 32.57 -0.68 13.73
CA ASP A 196 32.78 -2.08 14.14
C ASP A 196 32.82 -2.16 15.67
N LEU A 197 31.80 -2.81 16.24
CA LEU A 197 31.68 -3.03 17.69
C LEU A 197 32.39 -4.32 18.14
N GLY A 198 33.05 -5.02 17.22
CA GLY A 198 33.78 -6.25 17.50
C GLY A 198 32.86 -7.46 17.80
N PRO A 199 33.45 -8.56 18.31
CA PRO A 199 32.68 -9.72 18.73
C PRO A 199 31.81 -9.35 19.94
N GLY A 200 30.51 -9.60 19.85
CA GLY A 200 29.62 -9.47 21.02
C GLY A 200 29.96 -10.49 22.12
N PRO A 201 29.30 -10.44 23.28
CA PRO A 201 29.64 -11.21 24.50
C PRO A 201 29.49 -12.75 24.42
N GLY A 202 29.71 -13.36 23.26
CA GLY A 202 29.39 -14.75 22.96
C GLY A 202 27.95 -14.91 22.52
N PRO A 203 27.54 -16.10 22.02
CA PRO A 203 26.15 -16.33 21.69
C PRO A 203 25.31 -16.07 22.93
N GLU A 204 24.31 -15.18 22.83
CA GLU A 204 23.18 -15.26 23.74
C GLU A 204 22.75 -16.72 23.70
N LYS A 205 22.87 -17.43 24.83
CA LYS A 205 22.17 -18.69 24.97
C LYS A 205 20.72 -18.35 24.67
N GLU A 206 20.21 -18.79 23.52
CA GLU A 206 18.77 -18.94 23.36
C GLU A 206 18.30 -19.56 24.67
N ALA A 207 17.43 -18.85 25.38
CA ALA A 207 16.90 -19.33 26.64
C ALA A 207 16.48 -20.79 26.38
N PRO A 208 16.96 -21.76 27.17
CA PRO A 208 16.65 -23.16 26.91
C PRO A 208 15.14 -23.26 26.75
N LEU A 209 14.72 -23.87 25.64
CA LEU A 209 13.31 -24.17 25.37
C LEU A 209 12.70 -24.64 26.68
N SER A 210 11.62 -24.00 27.09
CA SER A 210 10.96 -24.37 28.34
C SER A 210 10.62 -25.85 28.28
N THR A 211 10.64 -26.57 29.41
CA THR A 211 10.38 -28.02 29.43
C THR A 211 9.03 -28.40 28.83
N ASP A 212 8.10 -27.45 28.70
CA ASP A 212 6.79 -27.62 28.04
C ASP A 212 6.89 -27.65 26.49
N GLU A 213 7.90 -27.03 25.86
CA GLU A 213 8.09 -27.04 24.40
C GLU A 213 8.64 -28.38 23.87
N ALA A 214 9.29 -29.17 24.74
CA ALA A 214 9.84 -30.48 24.36
C ALA A 214 8.78 -31.60 24.26
N ASP A 215 7.62 -31.42 24.90
CA ASP A 215 6.49 -32.36 24.92
C ASP A 215 5.32 -31.93 24.00
N ALA A 216 5.50 -30.86 23.21
CA ALA A 216 4.49 -30.37 22.28
C ALA A 216 4.26 -31.39 21.13
N PRO A 217 2.99 -31.63 20.72
CA PRO A 217 2.69 -32.52 19.61
C PRO A 217 3.34 -32.02 18.31
N PRO A 218 3.79 -32.92 17.42
CA PRO A 218 4.41 -32.52 16.17
C PRO A 218 3.43 -31.68 15.35
N LEU A 219 3.83 -30.44 15.05
CA LEU A 219 3.05 -29.51 14.23
C LEU A 219 3.03 -29.99 12.78
N GLY A 220 1.86 -29.91 12.14
CA GLY A 220 1.68 -30.34 10.76
C GLY A 220 0.34 -29.89 10.19
N PRO A 221 0.01 -30.31 8.96
CA PRO A 221 -1.28 -29.98 8.36
C PRO A 221 -2.45 -30.45 9.24
N GLY A 222 -3.38 -29.55 9.52
CA GLY A 222 -4.55 -29.79 10.37
C GLY A 222 -4.33 -29.49 11.86
N SER A 223 -3.16 -28.97 12.26
CA SER A 223 -2.94 -28.43 13.60
C SER A 223 -3.87 -27.23 13.88
N ASP A 224 -4.24 -27.03 15.15
CA ASP A 224 -4.97 -25.83 15.58
C ASP A 224 -4.01 -24.64 15.69
N TRP A 225 -3.66 -24.07 14.54
CA TRP A 225 -2.70 -22.97 14.45
C TRP A 225 -3.12 -21.69 15.17
N ALA A 226 -4.42 -21.54 15.50
CA ALA A 226 -4.89 -20.43 16.31
C ALA A 226 -4.41 -20.53 17.77
N ALA A 227 -4.26 -21.75 18.28
CA ALA A 227 -3.81 -22.03 19.65
C ALA A 227 -2.28 -22.08 19.80
N VAL A 228 -1.54 -22.23 18.71
CA VAL A 228 -0.06 -22.32 18.70
C VAL A 228 0.58 -20.94 18.93
N GLY A 229 1.69 -20.89 19.67
CA GLY A 229 2.42 -19.65 19.92
C GLY A 229 2.95 -18.99 18.63
N GLN A 230 3.07 -17.66 18.61
CA GLN A 230 3.56 -16.95 17.41
C GLN A 230 4.98 -17.39 17.03
N HIS A 231 5.87 -17.55 18.01
CA HIS A 231 7.25 -18.01 17.79
C HIS A 231 7.31 -19.40 17.16
N GLU A 232 6.48 -20.33 17.65
CA GLU A 232 6.38 -21.70 17.13
C GLU A 232 5.82 -21.71 15.70
N ARG A 233 4.81 -20.88 15.42
CA ARG A 233 4.24 -20.71 14.07
C ARG A 233 5.25 -20.18 13.07
N ASP A 234 6.04 -19.20 13.48
CA ASP A 234 7.07 -18.59 12.64
C ASP A 234 8.22 -19.57 12.40
N ARG A 235 8.59 -20.34 13.44
CA ARG A 235 9.59 -21.42 13.33
C ARG A 235 9.14 -22.59 12.46
N ALA A 236 7.85 -22.95 12.47
CA ALA A 236 7.36 -24.17 11.81
C ALA A 236 7.77 -24.29 10.33
N LEU A 237 7.64 -23.21 9.54
CA LEU A 237 8.06 -23.20 8.14
C LEU A 237 9.56 -22.90 7.97
N ALA A 238 10.12 -22.10 8.86
CA ALA A 238 11.52 -21.71 8.88
C ALA A 238 12.47 -22.91 9.13
N THR A 239 12.09 -23.85 9.99
CA THR A 239 12.92 -25.03 10.30
C THR A 239 12.55 -26.25 9.46
N ALA A 240 11.46 -26.19 8.69
CA ALA A 240 10.99 -27.30 7.89
C ALA A 240 11.89 -27.57 6.66
N GLY A 241 12.15 -28.84 6.37
CA GLY A 241 12.73 -29.27 5.09
C GLY A 241 11.76 -29.05 3.93
N VAL A 242 12.25 -29.12 2.68
CA VAL A 242 11.45 -28.84 1.45
C VAL A 242 10.13 -29.62 1.40
N ARG A 243 10.13 -30.90 1.82
CA ARG A 243 8.92 -31.74 1.85
C ARG A 243 7.91 -31.28 2.88
N ASP A 244 8.34 -30.93 4.08
CA ASP A 244 7.45 -30.50 5.16
C ASP A 244 6.91 -29.09 4.94
N ARG A 245 7.71 -28.21 4.31
CA ARG A 245 7.23 -26.92 3.80
C ARG A 245 6.07 -27.10 2.83
N SER A 246 6.25 -27.97 1.84
CA SER A 246 5.21 -28.24 0.84
C SER A 246 3.92 -28.74 1.48
N ARG A 247 4.00 -29.50 2.58
CA ARG A 247 2.85 -29.98 3.36
C ARG A 247 2.18 -28.85 4.14
N LEU A 248 2.94 -28.03 4.86
CA LEU A 248 2.40 -26.89 5.61
C LEU A 248 1.67 -25.90 4.70
N LEU A 249 2.19 -25.68 3.48
CA LEU A 249 1.55 -24.82 2.48
C LEU A 249 0.23 -25.38 1.92
N THR A 250 -0.11 -26.65 2.18
CA THR A 250 -1.44 -27.20 1.86
C THR A 250 -2.49 -26.95 2.92
N ASP A 251 -2.08 -26.48 4.10
CA ASP A 251 -2.98 -26.23 5.22
C ASP A 251 -3.41 -24.75 5.23
N PRO A 252 -4.68 -24.43 4.90
CA PRO A 252 -5.10 -23.04 4.90
C PRO A 252 -5.14 -22.43 6.31
N GLY A 253 -5.23 -23.24 7.38
CA GLY A 253 -5.06 -22.76 8.75
C GLY A 253 -3.66 -22.19 8.98
N TYR A 254 -2.62 -22.86 8.46
CA TYR A 254 -1.26 -22.33 8.50
C TYR A 254 -1.11 -21.06 7.65
N LEU A 255 -1.72 -21.01 6.46
CA LEU A 255 -1.70 -19.81 5.60
C LEU A 255 -2.30 -18.58 6.28
N VAL A 256 -3.30 -18.78 7.15
CA VAL A 256 -3.97 -17.71 7.92
C VAL A 256 -3.20 -17.32 9.18
N HIS A 257 -2.59 -18.27 9.90
CA HIS A 257 -2.01 -18.01 11.21
C HIS A 257 -0.48 -17.92 11.24
N GLY A 258 0.21 -18.58 10.31
CA GLY A 258 1.69 -18.62 10.21
C GLY A 258 2.29 -17.31 9.72
N SER A 259 3.62 -17.20 9.68
CA SER A 259 4.30 -15.98 9.22
C SER A 259 4.01 -15.69 7.73
N PRO A 260 3.39 -14.55 7.37
CA PRO A 260 3.16 -14.20 5.98
C PRO A 260 4.48 -13.93 5.23
N VAL A 261 5.49 -13.44 5.93
CA VAL A 261 6.84 -13.22 5.38
C VAL A 261 7.50 -14.56 5.06
N ALA A 262 7.45 -15.53 5.98
CA ALA A 262 8.02 -16.85 5.75
C ALA A 262 7.32 -17.59 4.60
N VAL A 263 5.98 -17.54 4.54
CA VAL A 263 5.22 -18.15 3.44
C VAL A 263 5.56 -17.48 2.11
N THR A 264 5.63 -16.15 2.07
CA THR A 264 6.02 -15.40 0.87
C THR A 264 7.38 -15.84 0.37
N ALA A 265 8.35 -15.98 1.27
CA ALA A 265 9.70 -16.32 0.88
C ALA A 265 9.87 -17.82 0.55
N ALA A 266 9.11 -18.73 1.19
CA ALA A 266 9.01 -20.12 0.76
C ALA A 266 8.37 -20.26 -0.63
N LEU A 267 7.36 -19.44 -0.94
CA LEU A 267 6.75 -19.37 -2.27
C LEU A 267 7.57 -18.53 -3.27
N ALA A 268 8.63 -17.85 -2.86
CA ALA A 268 9.61 -17.30 -3.79
C ALA A 268 10.61 -18.37 -4.25
N ASP A 269 10.71 -19.49 -3.54
CA ASP A 269 11.57 -20.60 -3.92
C ASP A 269 10.88 -21.52 -4.97
N PRO A 270 11.41 -21.65 -6.20
CA PRO A 270 10.85 -22.54 -7.20
C PRO A 270 10.90 -24.03 -6.80
N GLN A 271 11.85 -24.43 -5.93
CA GLN A 271 11.98 -25.83 -5.49
C GLN A 271 10.87 -26.25 -4.51
N THR A 272 10.34 -25.30 -3.74
CA THR A 272 9.23 -25.54 -2.82
C THR A 272 7.97 -25.87 -3.60
N ARG A 273 7.35 -27.04 -3.41
CA ARG A 273 6.11 -27.37 -4.15
C ARG A 273 4.92 -26.66 -3.49
N ALA A 274 4.13 -25.94 -4.29
CA ALA A 274 2.92 -25.27 -3.84
C ALA A 274 1.69 -25.97 -4.43
N PRO A 275 0.60 -26.14 -3.66
CA PRO A 275 -0.64 -26.71 -4.16
C PRO A 275 -1.39 -25.78 -5.12
N GLY A 276 -2.10 -26.38 -6.08
CA GLY A 276 -3.08 -25.69 -6.92
C GLY A 276 -2.53 -24.41 -7.56
N ARG A 277 -3.25 -23.30 -7.34
CA ARG A 277 -2.85 -21.97 -7.81
C ARG A 277 -2.45 -21.05 -6.65
N LEU A 278 -2.02 -21.63 -5.53
CA LEU A 278 -1.62 -20.90 -4.32
C LEU A 278 -0.58 -19.81 -4.63
N ARG A 279 0.42 -20.08 -5.47
CA ARG A 279 1.43 -19.06 -5.84
C ARG A 279 0.80 -17.80 -6.43
N ARG A 280 -0.22 -17.94 -7.28
CA ARG A 280 -0.93 -16.80 -7.90
C ARG A 280 -1.78 -16.07 -6.88
N ALA A 281 -2.57 -16.78 -6.09
CA ALA A 281 -3.41 -16.18 -5.04
C ALA A 281 -2.54 -15.47 -4.00
N TRP A 282 -1.46 -16.12 -3.55
CA TRP A 282 -0.54 -15.58 -2.56
C TRP A 282 0.24 -14.40 -3.11
N ALA A 283 0.73 -14.42 -4.36
CA ALA A 283 1.43 -13.29 -4.94
C ALA A 283 0.56 -12.02 -4.98
N ALA A 284 -0.74 -12.16 -5.28
CA ALA A 284 -1.69 -11.04 -5.24
C ALA A 284 -1.97 -10.54 -3.80
N ALA A 285 -1.95 -11.42 -2.81
CA ALA A 285 -2.26 -11.08 -1.42
C ALA A 285 -1.04 -10.67 -0.57
N ALA A 286 0.16 -11.17 -0.89
CA ALA A 286 1.36 -11.03 -0.07
C ALA A 286 1.73 -9.57 0.27
N PRO A 287 1.62 -8.59 -0.67
CA PRO A 287 1.81 -7.18 -0.34
C PRO A 287 0.92 -6.69 0.80
N ALA A 288 -0.35 -7.09 0.82
CA ALA A 288 -1.31 -6.74 1.86
C ALA A 288 -1.10 -7.57 3.13
N LEU A 289 -0.88 -8.89 2.99
CA LEU A 289 -0.70 -9.85 4.10
C LEU A 289 0.58 -9.59 4.93
N THR A 290 1.55 -8.87 4.39
CA THR A 290 2.76 -8.49 5.12
C THR A 290 2.64 -7.13 5.81
N THR A 291 1.45 -6.50 5.76
CA THR A 291 1.17 -5.27 6.50
C THR A 291 1.18 -5.56 8.00
N PRO A 292 1.94 -4.79 8.81
CA PRO A 292 1.92 -4.96 10.26
C PRO A 292 0.53 -4.74 10.87
N GLY A 293 0.18 -5.54 11.88
CA GLY A 293 -1.04 -5.34 12.68
C GLY A 293 -2.34 -5.92 12.11
N ILE A 294 -2.29 -6.63 10.97
CA ILE A 294 -3.45 -7.37 10.46
C ILE A 294 -3.69 -8.63 11.31
N ASP A 295 -4.95 -8.88 11.66
CA ASP A 295 -5.32 -10.08 12.41
C ASP A 295 -5.57 -11.29 11.49
N ALA A 296 -5.81 -12.46 12.09
CA ALA A 296 -6.07 -13.68 11.34
C ALA A 296 -7.34 -13.62 10.48
N VAL A 297 -8.35 -12.88 10.93
CA VAL A 297 -9.65 -12.75 10.25
C VAL A 297 -9.51 -11.88 9.01
N GLU A 298 -8.82 -10.74 9.12
CA GLU A 298 -8.48 -9.86 8.00
C GLU A 298 -7.55 -10.57 7.00
N ARG A 299 -6.57 -11.33 7.49
CA ARG A 299 -5.72 -12.18 6.63
C ARG A 299 -6.53 -13.19 5.83
N ALA A 300 -7.49 -13.85 6.48
CA ALA A 300 -8.39 -14.77 5.79
C ALA A 300 -9.24 -14.05 4.75
N ALA A 301 -9.72 -12.83 5.03
CA ALA A 301 -10.48 -12.01 4.09
C ALA A 301 -9.66 -11.58 2.86
N LEU A 302 -8.43 -11.11 3.06
CA LEU A 302 -7.50 -10.76 1.97
C LEU A 302 -7.15 -11.95 1.10
N LEU A 303 -6.78 -13.08 1.73
CA LEU A 303 -6.41 -14.28 1.01
C LEU A 303 -7.63 -14.90 0.29
N HIS A 304 -8.82 -14.83 0.90
CA HIS A 304 -10.08 -15.21 0.27
C HIS A 304 -10.32 -14.37 -0.99
N ALA A 305 -10.22 -13.04 -0.89
CA ALA A 305 -10.42 -12.13 -2.02
C ALA A 305 -9.45 -12.42 -3.18
N ALA A 306 -8.17 -12.66 -2.88
CA ALA A 306 -7.18 -13.02 -3.90
C ALA A 306 -7.41 -14.41 -4.51
N ALA A 307 -7.97 -15.33 -3.73
CA ALA A 307 -8.25 -16.69 -4.17
C ALA A 307 -9.52 -16.81 -5.03
N LEU A 308 -10.43 -15.83 -5.02
CA LEU A 308 -11.70 -15.91 -5.78
C LEU A 308 -11.49 -16.18 -7.29
N ASP A 309 -10.51 -15.50 -7.91
CA ASP A 309 -10.11 -15.73 -9.30
C ASP A 309 -9.07 -16.86 -9.44
N ALA A 310 -8.12 -16.92 -8.50
CA ALA A 310 -6.97 -17.80 -8.63
C ALA A 310 -7.24 -19.24 -8.20
N ASP A 311 -7.89 -19.49 -7.06
CA ASP A 311 -8.04 -20.81 -6.43
C ASP A 311 -9.38 -20.94 -5.67
N LYS A 312 -10.42 -21.42 -6.38
CA LYS A 312 -11.78 -21.55 -5.83
C LYS A 312 -11.88 -22.45 -4.60
N ALA A 313 -11.02 -23.46 -4.49
CA ALA A 313 -11.03 -24.37 -3.34
C ALA A 313 -10.54 -23.66 -2.08
N LEU A 314 -9.41 -22.94 -2.20
CA LEU A 314 -8.90 -22.10 -1.12
C LEU A 314 -9.89 -21.00 -0.74
N ALA A 315 -10.49 -20.32 -1.73
CA ALA A 315 -11.49 -19.28 -1.48
C ALA A 315 -12.69 -19.84 -0.69
N THR A 316 -13.18 -21.03 -1.06
CA THR A 316 -14.31 -21.69 -0.38
C THR A 316 -13.96 -22.04 1.06
N TYR A 317 -12.76 -22.56 1.31
CA TYR A 317 -12.31 -22.90 2.65
C TYR A 317 -12.21 -21.67 3.56
N LEU A 318 -11.66 -20.57 3.06
CA LEU A 318 -11.43 -19.36 3.86
C LEU A 318 -12.71 -18.56 4.12
N ARG A 319 -13.74 -18.72 3.28
CA ARG A 319 -14.97 -17.93 3.32
C ARG A 319 -15.63 -17.84 4.71
N PRO A 320 -15.80 -18.92 5.49
CA PRO A 320 -16.46 -18.84 6.79
C PRO A 320 -15.73 -17.92 7.78
N LEU A 321 -14.39 -17.96 7.78
CA LEU A 321 -13.57 -17.09 8.63
C LEU A 321 -13.49 -15.67 8.06
N ALA A 322 -13.27 -15.51 6.76
CA ALA A 322 -13.28 -14.21 6.08
C ALA A 322 -14.60 -13.46 6.30
N ALA A 323 -15.73 -14.17 6.27
CA ALA A 323 -17.04 -13.57 6.46
C ALA A 323 -17.26 -13.02 7.88
N THR A 324 -16.45 -13.34 8.88
CA THR A 324 -16.57 -12.73 10.21
C THR A 324 -15.94 -11.33 10.28
N HIS A 325 -15.11 -10.97 9.30
CA HIS A 325 -14.51 -9.65 9.18
C HIS A 325 -15.57 -8.56 8.89
N ALA A 326 -15.19 -7.30 9.09
CA ALA A 326 -16.01 -6.14 8.76
C ALA A 326 -16.36 -6.04 7.26
N TRP A 327 -15.56 -6.65 6.40
CA TRP A 327 -15.79 -6.72 4.96
C TRP A 327 -15.42 -8.12 4.46
N CYS A 328 -16.11 -8.59 3.43
CA CYS A 328 -15.78 -9.87 2.78
C CYS A 328 -16.02 -9.75 1.28
N ALA A 329 -15.06 -10.21 0.48
CA ALA A 329 -15.26 -10.30 -0.96
C ALA A 329 -16.37 -11.30 -1.30
N ARG A 330 -17.24 -10.94 -2.25
CA ARG A 330 -18.34 -11.78 -2.74
C ARG A 330 -17.96 -12.50 -4.01
N TRP A 331 -17.42 -11.75 -4.97
CA TRP A 331 -16.98 -12.22 -6.27
C TRP A 331 -15.80 -11.38 -6.76
N CYS A 332 -15.02 -11.94 -7.68
CA CYS A 332 -13.91 -11.28 -8.35
C CYS A 332 -13.89 -11.70 -9.82
N GLN A 333 -13.80 -10.72 -10.72
CA GLN A 333 -13.62 -10.93 -12.14
C GLN A 333 -12.26 -10.40 -12.59
N PRO A 334 -11.49 -11.17 -13.38
CA PRO A 334 -10.35 -10.61 -14.09
C PRO A 334 -10.85 -9.61 -15.14
N VAL A 335 -10.20 -8.46 -15.22
CA VAL A 335 -10.47 -7.42 -16.22
C VAL A 335 -9.15 -6.98 -16.83
N ASP A 336 -9.20 -6.39 -18.02
CA ASP A 336 -8.02 -5.90 -18.71
C ASP A 336 -8.00 -4.37 -18.67
N GLY A 337 -6.98 -3.79 -18.03
CA GLY A 337 -6.72 -2.35 -18.10
C GLY A 337 -7.81 -1.43 -17.53
N ALA A 338 -8.53 -1.81 -16.47
CA ALA A 338 -9.61 -0.97 -15.94
C ALA A 338 -9.16 0.47 -15.61
N VAL A 339 -9.97 1.44 -16.04
CA VAL A 339 -9.73 2.88 -15.89
C VAL A 339 -10.72 3.50 -14.90
N THR A 340 -12.02 3.34 -15.16
CA THR A 340 -13.09 3.92 -14.33
C THR A 340 -14.27 2.97 -14.20
N LEU A 341 -15.06 3.13 -13.14
CA LEU A 341 -16.20 2.31 -12.77
C LEU A 341 -17.34 3.22 -12.30
N THR A 342 -18.58 2.91 -12.66
CA THR A 342 -19.78 3.49 -12.05
C THR A 342 -20.82 2.41 -11.78
N ALA A 343 -21.60 2.59 -10.72
CA ALA A 343 -22.75 1.73 -10.44
C ALA A 343 -24.03 2.28 -11.08
N MET A 344 -24.94 1.36 -11.40
CA MET A 344 -26.21 1.61 -12.08
C MET A 344 -27.25 0.63 -11.53
N ALA A 345 -27.98 0.97 -10.47
CA ALA A 345 -29.00 0.10 -9.85
C ALA A 345 -28.52 -1.36 -9.60
N ASP A 346 -28.75 -2.27 -10.56
CA ASP A 346 -28.37 -3.70 -10.56
C ASP A 346 -27.07 -4.03 -11.33
N ARG A 347 -26.41 -3.03 -11.93
CA ARG A 347 -25.26 -3.20 -12.81
C ARG A 347 -24.09 -2.30 -12.45
N LEU A 348 -22.93 -2.67 -12.96
CA LEU A 348 -21.71 -1.90 -12.96
C LEU A 348 -21.28 -1.66 -14.40
N ALA A 349 -20.85 -0.44 -14.73
CA ALA A 349 -20.24 -0.11 -16.00
C ALA A 349 -18.76 0.19 -15.80
N LEU A 350 -17.90 -0.58 -16.46
CA LEU A 350 -16.45 -0.47 -16.38
C LEU A 350 -15.88 -0.04 -17.72
N VAL A 351 -14.92 0.88 -17.70
CA VAL A 351 -14.16 1.30 -18.89
C VAL A 351 -12.75 0.74 -18.81
N ASP A 352 -12.27 0.12 -19.89
CA ASP A 352 -10.89 -0.34 -20.03
C ASP A 352 -9.96 0.72 -20.67
N ALA A 353 -8.67 0.41 -20.78
CA ALA A 353 -7.66 1.32 -21.33
C ALA A 353 -7.88 1.62 -22.83
N GLU A 354 -8.56 0.72 -23.52
CA GLU A 354 -8.99 0.85 -24.92
C GLU A 354 -10.26 1.68 -25.09
N GLY A 355 -10.94 2.04 -24.00
CA GLY A 355 -12.18 2.83 -23.99
C GLY A 355 -13.45 1.99 -24.11
N ARG A 356 -13.38 0.66 -24.11
CA ARG A 356 -14.56 -0.21 -24.20
C ARG A 356 -15.31 -0.18 -22.87
N ILE A 357 -16.63 -0.15 -22.96
CA ILE A 357 -17.52 -0.14 -21.79
C ILE A 357 -18.11 -1.55 -21.64
N SER A 358 -17.67 -2.27 -20.60
CA SER A 358 -18.23 -3.56 -20.22
C SER A 358 -19.21 -3.41 -19.07
N PHE A 359 -20.36 -4.07 -19.18
CA PHE A 359 -21.35 -4.11 -18.10
C PHE A 359 -21.22 -5.40 -17.31
N PHE A 360 -21.37 -5.31 -16.00
CA PHE A 360 -21.37 -6.45 -15.08
C PHE A 360 -22.63 -6.40 -14.23
N ASP A 361 -23.19 -7.55 -13.93
CA ASP A 361 -24.19 -7.69 -12.87
C ASP A 361 -23.53 -7.39 -11.52
N ALA A 362 -24.13 -6.49 -10.71
CA ALA A 362 -23.49 -6.00 -9.50
C ALA A 362 -23.39 -7.08 -8.40
N ASP A 363 -24.35 -8.00 -8.34
CA ASP A 363 -24.47 -8.99 -7.27
C ASP A 363 -23.65 -10.26 -7.54
N THR A 364 -23.56 -10.65 -8.82
CA THR A 364 -22.89 -11.89 -9.27
C THR A 364 -21.54 -11.63 -9.93
N GLY A 365 -21.32 -10.42 -10.44
CA GLY A 365 -20.15 -10.09 -11.25
C GLY A 365 -20.16 -10.73 -12.64
N GLU A 366 -21.28 -11.29 -13.11
CA GLU A 366 -21.35 -11.83 -14.47
C GLU A 366 -21.25 -10.69 -15.50
N GLN A 367 -20.33 -10.86 -16.47
CA GLN A 367 -20.17 -9.88 -17.55
C GLN A 367 -21.33 -10.01 -18.54
N GLY A 368 -22.01 -8.91 -18.78
CA GLY A 368 -23.08 -8.77 -19.75
C GLY A 368 -22.60 -8.11 -21.04
N ASP A 369 -23.41 -7.16 -21.53
CA ASP A 369 -23.15 -6.45 -22.78
C ASP A 369 -21.82 -5.69 -22.74
N VAL A 370 -21.24 -5.51 -23.93
CA VAL A 370 -20.09 -4.63 -24.15
C VAL A 370 -20.48 -3.61 -25.20
N ILE A 371 -20.32 -2.32 -24.86
CA ILE A 371 -20.42 -1.23 -25.82
C ILE A 371 -18.98 -0.90 -26.23
N ALA A 372 -18.66 -1.14 -27.50
CA ALA A 372 -17.47 -0.54 -28.09
C ALA A 372 -17.72 0.96 -28.18
N ALA A 373 -17.07 1.74 -27.31
CA ALA A 373 -17.00 3.17 -27.51
C ALA A 373 -16.24 3.44 -28.83
N ASP A 374 -16.48 4.60 -29.41
CA ASP A 374 -15.64 5.12 -30.49
C ASP A 374 -14.16 5.08 -30.01
N PRO A 375 -13.21 4.52 -30.79
CA PRO A 375 -11.80 4.42 -30.38
C PRO A 375 -11.15 5.77 -30.05
N ASP A 376 -11.72 6.88 -30.53
CA ASP A 376 -11.30 8.24 -30.21
C ASP A 376 -11.84 8.71 -28.85
N VAL A 377 -12.85 8.03 -28.29
CA VAL A 377 -13.47 8.33 -27.00
C VAL A 377 -12.92 7.40 -25.92
N ARG A 378 -12.03 7.93 -25.08
CA ARG A 378 -11.43 7.22 -23.94
C ARG A 378 -11.77 7.90 -22.62
N PRO A 379 -12.90 7.56 -21.99
CA PRO A 379 -13.30 8.17 -20.73
C PRO A 379 -12.30 7.82 -19.62
N GLY A 380 -11.68 8.85 -19.04
CA GLY A 380 -10.90 8.74 -17.80
C GLY A 380 -11.78 8.71 -16.54
N SER A 381 -13.02 9.20 -16.64
CA SER A 381 -14.04 9.12 -15.59
C SER A 381 -15.43 8.91 -16.20
N LEU A 382 -16.31 8.23 -15.47
CA LEU A 382 -17.63 7.80 -15.93
C LEU A 382 -18.64 7.94 -14.79
N THR A 383 -19.84 8.43 -15.09
CA THR A 383 -20.96 8.42 -14.15
C THR A 383 -22.27 8.03 -14.85
N ALA A 384 -23.20 7.47 -14.09
CA ALA A 384 -24.54 7.14 -14.56
C ALA A 384 -25.47 8.36 -14.49
N ALA A 385 -26.03 8.76 -15.63
CA ALA A 385 -27.06 9.80 -15.68
C ALA A 385 -28.47 9.21 -15.58
N ALA A 386 -28.68 8.03 -16.13
CA ALA A 386 -29.91 7.24 -16.02
C ALA A 386 -29.61 5.78 -16.34
N ASP A 387 -30.62 4.90 -16.31
CA ASP A 387 -30.45 3.54 -16.81
C ASP A 387 -29.95 3.55 -18.26
N ARG A 388 -28.89 2.78 -18.51
CA ARG A 388 -28.10 2.71 -19.76
C ARG A 388 -27.76 4.07 -20.40
N LEU A 389 -27.69 5.16 -19.63
CA LEU A 389 -27.24 6.48 -20.07
C LEU A 389 -26.10 6.95 -19.18
N LEU A 390 -24.93 7.12 -19.78
CA LEU A 390 -23.68 7.43 -19.10
C LEU A 390 -23.15 8.79 -19.56
N ILE A 391 -22.41 9.47 -18.68
CA ILE A 391 -21.61 10.64 -19.02
C ILE A 391 -20.16 10.28 -18.74
N GLY A 392 -19.30 10.43 -19.75
CA GLY A 392 -17.88 10.15 -19.67
C GLY A 392 -17.06 11.42 -19.89
N ALA A 393 -16.01 11.62 -19.10
CA ALA A 393 -15.01 12.66 -19.31
C ALA A 393 -13.74 12.03 -19.91
N GLY A 394 -13.36 12.44 -21.12
CA GLY A 394 -12.15 12.02 -21.80
C GLY A 394 -10.89 12.67 -21.23
N SER A 395 -9.73 12.05 -21.50
CA SER A 395 -8.42 12.61 -21.10
C SER A 395 -8.07 13.92 -21.79
N ASP A 396 -8.69 14.20 -22.95
CA ASP A 396 -8.62 15.47 -23.68
C ASP A 396 -9.52 16.57 -23.09
N GLY A 397 -10.25 16.26 -22.02
CA GLY A 397 -11.17 17.18 -21.35
C GLY A 397 -12.51 17.34 -22.04
N THR A 398 -12.82 16.52 -23.05
CA THR A 398 -14.15 16.49 -23.66
C THR A 398 -15.09 15.58 -22.87
N VAL A 399 -16.35 15.98 -22.81
CA VAL A 399 -17.43 15.26 -22.13
C VAL A 399 -18.35 14.66 -23.18
N HIS A 400 -18.50 13.34 -23.10
CA HIS A 400 -19.32 12.53 -24.00
C HIS A 400 -20.54 11.99 -23.27
N ILE A 401 -21.65 11.89 -24.00
CA ILE A 401 -22.84 11.18 -23.56
C ILE A 401 -22.81 9.81 -24.24
N LEU A 402 -22.85 8.76 -23.44
CA LEU A 402 -22.59 7.39 -23.87
C LEU A 402 -23.79 6.50 -23.53
N GLY A 403 -24.05 5.51 -24.37
CA GLY A 403 -25.13 4.55 -24.18
C GLY A 403 -26.19 4.58 -25.28
N PRO A 404 -27.06 3.57 -25.33
CA PRO A 404 -28.08 3.42 -26.38
C PRO A 404 -29.27 4.39 -26.21
N ASN A 405 -29.45 4.98 -25.04
CA ASN A 405 -30.62 5.81 -24.73
C ASN A 405 -30.42 7.25 -25.23
N ALA A 406 -31.53 7.90 -25.58
CA ALA A 406 -31.51 9.30 -26.00
C ALA A 406 -30.98 10.20 -24.87
N PRO A 407 -30.16 11.22 -25.20
CA PRO A 407 -29.54 12.06 -24.18
C PRO A 407 -30.59 12.91 -23.47
N SER A 408 -30.52 12.97 -22.14
CA SER A 408 -31.37 13.86 -21.35
C SER A 408 -30.95 15.33 -21.52
N PRO A 409 -31.86 16.31 -21.37
CA PRO A 409 -31.50 17.73 -21.40
C PRO A 409 -30.40 18.10 -20.41
N ALA A 410 -30.38 17.43 -19.24
CA ALA A 410 -29.34 17.60 -18.23
C ALA A 410 -27.97 17.13 -18.74
N ALA A 411 -27.89 15.93 -19.31
CA ALA A 411 -26.65 15.40 -19.88
C ALA A 411 -26.12 16.28 -21.02
N VAL A 412 -27.01 16.78 -21.90
CA VAL A 412 -26.65 17.71 -22.98
C VAL A 412 -26.09 19.02 -22.42
N ALA A 413 -26.72 19.59 -21.38
CA ALA A 413 -26.27 20.82 -20.76
C ALA A 413 -24.90 20.67 -20.09
N VAL A 414 -24.68 19.54 -19.38
CA VAL A 414 -23.39 19.18 -18.76
C VAL A 414 -22.30 19.12 -19.83
N ALA A 415 -22.51 18.32 -20.89
CA ALA A 415 -21.53 18.13 -21.94
C ALA A 415 -21.22 19.44 -22.69
N ALA A 416 -22.26 20.17 -23.12
CA ALA A 416 -22.09 21.41 -23.88
C ALA A 416 -21.31 22.46 -23.07
N ARG A 417 -21.62 22.64 -21.78
CA ARG A 417 -20.94 23.63 -20.95
C ARG A 417 -19.48 23.29 -20.70
N HIS A 418 -19.18 22.04 -20.36
CA HIS A 418 -17.81 21.63 -20.07
C HIS A 418 -16.94 21.56 -21.32
N ASN A 419 -17.48 21.14 -22.47
CA ASN A 419 -16.74 21.18 -23.73
C ASN A 419 -16.38 22.61 -24.13
N LEU A 420 -17.32 23.56 -24.00
CA LEU A 420 -17.02 24.97 -24.24
C LEU A 420 -16.00 25.54 -23.23
N ARG A 421 -16.03 25.07 -21.99
CA ARG A 421 -15.11 25.50 -20.94
C ARG A 421 -13.69 25.00 -21.20
N THR A 422 -13.52 23.71 -21.49
CA THR A 422 -12.21 23.12 -21.85
C THR A 422 -11.63 23.79 -23.09
N LEU A 423 -12.46 24.12 -24.10
CA LEU A 423 -12.03 24.86 -25.28
C LEU A 423 -11.54 26.29 -24.97
N ALA A 424 -12.08 26.91 -23.92
CA ALA A 424 -11.68 28.26 -23.51
C ALA A 424 -10.47 28.26 -22.56
N ASP A 425 -10.31 27.20 -21.78
CA ASP A 425 -9.29 27.04 -20.74
C ASP A 425 -8.97 25.55 -20.55
N GLU A 426 -7.78 25.13 -20.98
CA GLU A 426 -7.35 23.72 -20.89
C GLU A 426 -7.20 23.25 -19.44
N GLU A 427 -6.89 24.16 -18.50
CA GLU A 427 -6.80 23.84 -17.06
C GLU A 427 -8.18 23.56 -16.45
N ALA A 428 -9.26 23.95 -17.12
CA ALA A 428 -10.63 23.71 -16.67
C ALA A 428 -11.17 22.32 -17.04
N ARG A 429 -10.35 21.44 -17.62
CA ARG A 429 -10.80 20.12 -18.08
C ARG A 429 -11.42 19.27 -16.96
N PRO A 430 -12.54 18.59 -17.20
CA PRO A 430 -13.12 17.60 -16.27
C PRO A 430 -12.16 16.43 -16.05
N LEU A 431 -12.00 16.02 -14.79
CA LEU A 431 -11.16 14.88 -14.40
C LEU A 431 -11.94 13.78 -13.69
N ALA A 432 -12.98 14.13 -12.92
CA ALA A 432 -13.78 13.17 -12.20
C ALA A 432 -15.27 13.54 -12.27
N LEU A 433 -16.12 12.52 -12.38
CA LEU A 433 -17.56 12.61 -12.46
C LEU A 433 -18.19 11.71 -11.39
N ASP A 434 -19.30 12.15 -10.82
CA ASP A 434 -20.18 11.29 -10.04
C ASP A 434 -21.65 11.74 -10.19
N GLY A 435 -22.59 10.86 -9.85
CA GLY A 435 -24.02 11.06 -10.07
C GLY A 435 -24.79 9.76 -10.28
N GLY A 436 -26.11 9.89 -10.38
CA GLY A 436 -27.03 8.76 -10.61
C GLY A 436 -27.96 8.50 -9.43
N ALA A 437 -29.00 7.68 -9.62
CA ALA A 437 -29.96 7.26 -8.59
C ALA A 437 -30.60 8.41 -7.77
N GLY A 438 -30.84 9.57 -8.38
CA GLY A 438 -31.38 10.74 -7.68
C GLY A 438 -30.33 11.62 -7.01
N VAL A 439 -29.04 11.42 -7.31
CA VAL A 439 -27.93 12.30 -6.92
C VAL A 439 -27.53 13.20 -8.10
N PRO A 440 -27.38 14.52 -7.90
CA PRO A 440 -26.97 15.46 -8.94
C PRO A 440 -25.64 15.09 -9.60
N VAL A 441 -25.54 15.33 -10.91
CA VAL A 441 -24.29 15.12 -11.65
C VAL A 441 -23.25 16.11 -11.15
N THR A 442 -22.17 15.59 -10.58
CA THR A 442 -21.07 16.37 -10.04
C THR A 442 -19.87 16.22 -10.97
N VAL A 443 -19.32 17.34 -11.41
CA VAL A 443 -18.13 17.38 -12.28
C VAL A 443 -17.01 18.09 -11.56
N ALA A 444 -15.90 17.40 -11.34
CA ALA A 444 -14.69 17.97 -10.77
C ALA A 444 -13.60 18.14 -11.83
N CYS A 445 -12.91 19.28 -11.79
CA CYS A 445 -12.01 19.75 -12.84
C CYS A 445 -10.55 19.85 -12.35
N ALA A 446 -9.62 19.95 -13.32
CA ALA A 446 -8.19 20.07 -13.06
C ALA A 446 -7.80 21.39 -12.36
N ASP A 447 -8.59 22.45 -12.50
CA ASP A 447 -8.41 23.74 -11.81
C ASP A 447 -8.88 23.75 -10.35
N GLY A 448 -9.23 22.58 -9.79
CA GLY A 448 -9.67 22.44 -8.41
C GLY A 448 -11.12 22.88 -8.16
N ARG A 449 -11.89 23.16 -9.22
CA ARG A 449 -13.31 23.49 -9.14
C ARG A 449 -14.21 22.28 -9.26
N VAL A 450 -15.36 22.36 -8.60
CA VAL A 450 -16.43 21.38 -8.67
C VAL A 450 -17.71 22.06 -9.12
N HIS A 451 -18.43 21.41 -10.03
CA HIS A 451 -19.67 21.86 -10.60
C HIS A 451 -20.78 20.85 -10.29
N LEU A 452 -21.74 21.28 -9.46
CA LEU A 452 -22.89 20.47 -9.08
C LEU A 452 -24.08 20.82 -9.99
N TRP A 453 -24.55 19.87 -10.78
CA TRP A 453 -25.67 20.07 -11.69
C TRP A 453 -26.97 19.61 -11.06
N PRO A 454 -28.01 20.45 -11.00
CA PRO A 454 -29.31 20.04 -10.50
C PRO A 454 -29.86 18.88 -11.34
N LEU A 455 -30.65 18.01 -10.72
CA LEU A 455 -31.33 16.90 -11.40
C LEU A 455 -32.45 17.42 -12.31
N ASP A 456 -33.19 18.41 -11.80
CA ASP A 456 -34.42 18.93 -12.39
C ASP A 456 -34.43 20.46 -12.38
N GLY A 457 -35.22 21.06 -13.26
CA GLY A 457 -35.51 22.50 -13.26
C GLY A 457 -34.88 23.29 -14.43
N ALA A 458 -35.52 24.38 -14.82
CA ALA A 458 -35.03 25.26 -15.88
C ALA A 458 -34.76 26.68 -15.34
N PRO A 459 -33.61 27.32 -15.65
CA PRO A 459 -32.52 26.82 -16.50
C PRO A 459 -31.59 25.84 -15.76
N MET A 460 -31.14 24.79 -16.46
CA MET A 460 -30.11 23.87 -15.99
C MET A 460 -28.77 24.63 -15.88
N ARG A 461 -28.40 25.03 -14.66
CA ARG A 461 -27.12 25.71 -14.38
C ARG A 461 -26.46 25.07 -13.17
N PRO A 462 -25.14 24.81 -13.22
CA PRO A 462 -24.45 24.23 -12.08
C PRO A 462 -24.15 25.28 -11.03
N THR A 463 -24.17 24.86 -9.77
CA THR A 463 -23.49 25.61 -8.71
C THR A 463 -22.00 25.26 -8.74
N THR A 464 -21.14 26.27 -8.67
CA THR A 464 -19.68 26.10 -8.82
C THR A 464 -18.97 26.45 -7.54
N TYR A 465 -18.04 25.59 -7.12
CA TYR A 465 -17.28 25.73 -5.89
C TYR A 465 -15.79 25.56 -6.15
N GLN A 466 -14.95 26.36 -5.48
CA GLN A 466 -13.50 26.13 -5.44
C GLN A 466 -13.20 25.19 -4.27
N ALA A 467 -13.01 23.91 -4.55
CA ALA A 467 -12.80 22.90 -3.52
C ALA A 467 -11.32 22.78 -3.13
N HIS A 468 -10.43 22.80 -4.13
CA HIS A 468 -8.99 22.60 -3.96
C HIS A 468 -8.16 23.63 -4.73
N GLY A 469 -6.87 23.75 -4.39
CA GLY A 469 -5.89 24.54 -5.15
C GLY A 469 -5.08 23.71 -6.15
N LEU A 470 -5.23 22.38 -6.12
CA LEU A 470 -4.60 21.43 -7.04
C LEU A 470 -5.68 20.57 -7.71
N PRO A 471 -5.34 19.88 -8.82
CA PRO A 471 -6.29 19.02 -9.55
C PRO A 471 -7.03 18.03 -8.65
N ILE A 472 -8.32 17.90 -8.90
CA ILE A 472 -9.18 16.92 -8.23
C ILE A 472 -9.05 15.58 -8.95
N THR A 473 -8.76 14.53 -8.18
CA THR A 473 -8.51 13.17 -8.68
C THR A 473 -9.71 12.25 -8.50
N GLY A 474 -10.66 12.62 -7.66
CA GLY A 474 -11.88 11.85 -7.44
C GLY A 474 -12.97 12.70 -6.82
N VAL A 475 -14.22 12.35 -7.12
CA VAL A 475 -15.40 12.99 -6.55
C VAL A 475 -16.42 11.92 -6.19
N ALA A 476 -17.15 12.15 -5.11
CA ALA A 476 -18.28 11.31 -4.71
C ALA A 476 -19.38 12.20 -4.13
N ALA A 477 -20.64 11.88 -4.40
CA ALA A 477 -21.81 12.58 -3.90
C ALA A 477 -22.82 11.57 -3.35
N VAL A 478 -23.45 11.90 -2.24
CA VAL A 478 -24.52 11.10 -1.64
C VAL A 478 -25.60 12.03 -1.13
N ASP A 479 -26.85 11.69 -1.40
CA ASP A 479 -28.04 12.40 -0.91
C ASP A 479 -28.78 11.53 0.13
N PRO A 480 -28.43 11.63 1.42
CA PRO A 480 -29.06 10.81 2.46
C PRO A 480 -30.50 11.26 2.70
N LYS A 481 -31.43 10.32 2.94
CA LYS A 481 -32.88 10.64 3.05
C LYS A 481 -33.23 11.70 4.10
N ASP A 482 -32.47 11.74 5.20
CA ASP A 482 -32.69 12.64 6.34
C ASP A 482 -31.52 13.61 6.57
N GLY A 483 -30.77 13.97 5.52
CA GLY A 483 -29.57 14.80 5.63
C GLY A 483 -29.38 15.77 4.45
N PRO A 484 -28.33 16.62 4.50
CA PRO A 484 -27.94 17.41 3.34
C PRO A 484 -27.26 16.51 2.30
N LEU A 485 -27.36 16.89 1.03
CA LEU A 485 -26.48 16.37 -0.01
C LEU A 485 -25.02 16.56 0.41
N LEU A 486 -24.26 15.47 0.49
CA LEU A 486 -22.86 15.48 0.84
C LEU A 486 -22.03 15.26 -0.42
N VAL A 487 -21.03 16.11 -0.65
CA VAL A 487 -20.07 15.97 -1.74
C VAL A 487 -18.67 15.89 -1.16
N ALA A 488 -17.91 14.90 -1.61
CA ALA A 488 -16.53 14.69 -1.24
C ALA A 488 -15.62 14.80 -2.47
N THR A 489 -14.45 15.43 -2.31
CA THR A 489 -13.41 15.41 -3.35
C THR A 489 -12.04 15.08 -2.79
N GLY A 490 -11.29 14.32 -3.58
CA GLY A 490 -9.88 14.02 -3.36
C GLY A 490 -9.03 14.81 -4.33
N SER A 491 -7.88 15.30 -3.90
CA SER A 491 -6.98 16.10 -4.75
C SER A 491 -5.54 15.61 -4.69
N LEU A 492 -4.76 15.98 -5.70
CA LEU A 492 -3.30 15.83 -5.72
C LEU A 492 -2.60 16.49 -4.53
N ASP A 493 -3.29 17.38 -3.78
CA ASP A 493 -2.78 17.93 -2.51
C ASP A 493 -2.74 16.92 -1.34
N GLY A 494 -3.15 15.66 -1.58
CA GLY A 494 -3.17 14.60 -0.57
C GLY A 494 -4.32 14.71 0.42
N THR A 495 -5.32 15.55 0.14
CA THR A 495 -6.49 15.76 1.00
C THR A 495 -7.77 15.22 0.39
N VAL A 496 -8.67 14.77 1.25
CA VAL A 496 -10.08 14.58 0.92
C VAL A 496 -10.89 15.60 1.71
N ARG A 497 -11.73 16.38 1.02
CA ARG A 497 -12.61 17.39 1.61
C ARG A 497 -14.06 16.94 1.47
N LEU A 498 -14.89 17.33 2.42
CA LEU A 498 -16.33 17.08 2.46
C LEU A 498 -17.07 18.41 2.61
N TRP A 499 -18.23 18.54 1.97
CA TRP A 499 -19.11 19.69 2.15
C TRP A 499 -20.56 19.33 1.88
N ASP A 500 -21.44 20.19 2.36
CA ASP A 500 -22.87 20.20 2.01
C ASP A 500 -23.04 20.83 0.63
N GLY A 501 -23.62 20.10 -0.33
CA GLY A 501 -23.82 20.57 -1.69
C GLY A 501 -24.83 21.71 -1.86
N HIS A 502 -25.69 21.94 -0.86
CA HIS A 502 -26.63 23.07 -0.81
C HIS A 502 -26.04 24.32 -0.17
N SER A 503 -24.98 24.17 0.63
CA SER A 503 -24.28 25.28 1.27
C SER A 503 -22.97 25.59 0.54
N VAL A 504 -22.65 26.87 0.35
CA VAL A 504 -21.35 27.29 -0.22
C VAL A 504 -20.19 27.09 0.78
N THR A 505 -20.46 26.53 1.96
CA THR A 505 -19.47 26.36 3.02
C THR A 505 -18.73 25.02 2.89
N VAL A 506 -17.53 25.08 2.32
CA VAL A 506 -16.54 24.00 2.44
C VAL A 506 -16.19 23.82 3.92
N MET A 507 -16.13 22.58 4.41
CA MET A 507 -15.65 22.34 5.78
C MET A 507 -14.22 22.91 5.90
N PRO A 508 -13.93 23.72 6.95
CA PRO A 508 -12.68 24.50 7.02
C PRO A 508 -11.43 23.61 7.16
N VAL A 509 -11.59 22.36 7.57
CA VAL A 509 -10.50 21.39 7.71
C VAL A 509 -10.82 20.19 6.81
N PRO A 510 -9.84 19.68 6.04
CA PRO A 510 -10.03 18.45 5.27
C PRO A 510 -10.44 17.29 6.17
N SER A 511 -11.34 16.44 5.68
CA SER A 511 -11.77 15.23 6.38
C SER A 511 -10.58 14.30 6.65
N THR A 512 -9.59 14.31 5.76
CA THR A 512 -8.29 13.67 5.98
C THR A 512 -7.20 14.34 5.14
N ARG A 513 -5.97 14.19 5.61
CA ARG A 513 -4.75 14.61 4.92
C ARG A 513 -3.69 13.54 5.10
N ARG A 514 -3.16 13.05 3.98
CA ARG A 514 -2.10 12.05 3.95
C ARG A 514 -0.98 12.52 3.03
N GLY A 515 0.23 12.01 3.22
CA GLY A 515 1.35 12.22 2.29
C GLY A 515 1.21 11.41 0.99
N VAL A 516 0.00 10.98 0.64
CA VAL A 516 -0.29 10.08 -0.48
C VAL A 516 -1.54 10.60 -1.21
N VAL A 517 -1.67 10.28 -2.49
CA VAL A 517 -2.71 10.87 -3.35
C VAL A 517 -3.97 10.00 -3.33
N PRO A 518 -5.17 10.57 -3.14
CA PRO A 518 -6.42 9.83 -3.32
C PRO A 518 -6.61 9.51 -4.81
N THR A 519 -6.92 8.25 -5.14
CA THR A 519 -7.04 7.78 -6.53
C THR A 519 -8.48 7.57 -6.99
N ALA A 520 -9.41 7.32 -6.06
CA ALA A 520 -10.83 7.18 -6.36
C ALA A 520 -11.66 7.44 -5.10
N LEU A 521 -12.88 7.95 -5.28
CA LEU A 521 -13.87 8.11 -4.22
C LEU A 521 -15.18 7.43 -4.63
N ALA A 522 -15.95 6.98 -3.65
CA ALA A 522 -17.34 6.57 -3.82
C ALA A 522 -18.11 6.84 -2.52
N ALA A 523 -19.40 7.16 -2.60
CA ALA A 523 -20.24 7.35 -1.41
C ALA A 523 -21.59 6.62 -1.55
N ILE A 524 -22.18 6.25 -0.42
CA ILE A 524 -23.49 5.60 -0.36
C ILE A 524 -24.21 5.95 0.94
N ASP A 525 -25.53 6.09 0.88
CA ASP A 525 -26.36 6.04 2.08
C ASP A 525 -26.63 4.58 2.42
N SER A 526 -25.96 4.08 3.46
CA SER A 526 -26.06 2.68 3.90
C SER A 526 -27.36 2.36 4.66
N GLY A 527 -28.24 3.33 4.86
CA GLY A 527 -29.44 3.21 5.71
C GLY A 527 -29.15 3.38 7.21
N SER A 528 -27.94 3.09 7.67
CA SER A 528 -27.46 3.52 8.99
C SER A 528 -26.77 4.90 8.96
N GLY A 529 -26.58 5.45 7.76
CA GLY A 529 -25.94 6.73 7.51
C GLY A 529 -25.03 6.72 6.27
N PRO A 530 -24.56 7.91 5.85
CA PRO A 530 -23.65 8.04 4.73
C PRO A 530 -22.26 7.46 5.01
N VAL A 531 -21.79 6.62 4.09
CA VAL A 531 -20.46 6.02 4.06
C VAL A 531 -19.68 6.57 2.87
N LEU A 532 -18.46 7.04 3.11
CA LEU A 532 -17.51 7.48 2.09
C LEU A 532 -16.35 6.50 2.02
N ALA A 533 -16.06 5.99 0.83
CA ALA A 533 -14.85 5.23 0.53
C ALA A 533 -13.85 6.12 -0.22
N ALA A 534 -12.60 6.11 0.22
CA ALA A 534 -11.49 6.75 -0.47
C ALA A 534 -10.35 5.76 -0.67
N ALA A 535 -10.03 5.49 -1.93
CA ALA A 535 -8.84 4.76 -2.29
C ALA A 535 -7.64 5.70 -2.44
N TRP A 536 -6.46 5.20 -2.12
CA TRP A 536 -5.21 5.95 -2.12
C TRP A 536 -4.13 5.26 -2.94
N SER A 537 -3.15 6.04 -3.37
CA SER A 537 -2.01 5.59 -4.19
C SER A 537 -1.17 4.52 -3.49
N ASP A 538 -1.24 4.43 -2.16
CA ASP A 538 -0.55 3.42 -1.34
C ASP A 538 -1.33 2.10 -1.17
N GLN A 539 -2.33 1.86 -2.03
CA GLN A 539 -3.14 0.64 -2.07
C GLN A 539 -4.03 0.43 -0.83
N ARG A 540 -4.34 1.52 -0.10
CA ARG A 540 -5.28 1.49 1.01
C ARG A 540 -6.62 2.08 0.61
N ILE A 541 -7.69 1.50 1.15
CA ILE A 541 -9.04 2.06 1.08
C ILE A 541 -9.43 2.51 2.49
N CYS A 542 -9.75 3.78 2.65
CA CYS A 542 -10.33 4.31 3.89
C CYS A 542 -11.86 4.33 3.74
N LEU A 543 -12.56 3.71 4.67
CA LEU A 543 -14.01 3.73 4.80
C LEU A 543 -14.38 4.62 5.99
N TRP A 544 -15.18 5.65 5.74
CA TRP A 544 -15.65 6.60 6.75
C TRP A 544 -17.16 6.54 6.88
N HIS A 545 -17.65 6.25 8.07
CA HIS A 545 -19.06 6.46 8.40
C HIS A 545 -19.23 7.90 8.89
N LEU A 546 -19.77 8.77 8.05
CA LEU A 546 -19.67 10.23 8.23
C LEU A 546 -20.45 10.74 9.45
N THR A 547 -21.53 10.05 9.84
CA THR A 547 -22.33 10.44 11.02
C THR A 547 -21.65 10.07 12.34
N SER A 548 -20.95 8.94 12.39
CA SER A 548 -20.32 8.45 13.63
C SER A 548 -18.85 8.84 13.75
N GLY A 549 -18.23 9.30 12.65
CA GLY A 549 -16.81 9.59 12.56
C GLY A 549 -15.92 8.35 12.56
N ARG A 550 -16.49 7.14 12.50
CA ARG A 550 -15.72 5.89 12.50
C ARG A 550 -14.96 5.71 11.19
N VAL A 551 -13.71 5.29 11.31
CA VAL A 551 -12.80 5.05 10.20
C VAL A 551 -12.35 3.60 10.22
N SER A 552 -12.45 2.92 9.10
CA SER A 552 -11.82 1.63 8.85
C SER A 552 -10.83 1.75 7.70
N VAL A 553 -9.68 1.11 7.82
CA VAL A 553 -8.65 1.10 6.77
C VAL A 553 -8.51 -0.33 6.28
N VAL A 554 -8.65 -0.52 4.98
CA VAL A 554 -8.53 -1.81 4.32
C VAL A 554 -7.30 -1.78 3.42
N PRO A 555 -6.24 -2.57 3.69
CA PRO A 555 -5.20 -2.80 2.69
C PRO A 555 -5.81 -3.58 1.53
N TRP A 556 -5.47 -3.21 0.30
CA TRP A 556 -6.04 -3.86 -0.89
C TRP A 556 -5.00 -4.59 -1.72
N LEU A 557 -5.48 -5.46 -2.62
CA LEU A 557 -4.69 -6.40 -3.41
C LEU A 557 -4.05 -5.77 -4.66
N GLY A 558 -3.83 -4.45 -4.65
CA GLY A 558 -3.28 -3.70 -5.77
C GLY A 558 -3.75 -2.26 -5.83
N GLN A 559 -3.19 -1.50 -6.77
CA GLN A 559 -3.60 -0.11 -6.99
C GLN A 559 -5.05 -0.01 -7.48
N VAL A 560 -5.87 0.65 -6.68
CA VAL A 560 -7.27 0.93 -7.00
C VAL A 560 -7.35 2.08 -8.00
N LYS A 561 -8.06 1.84 -9.10
CA LYS A 561 -8.33 2.81 -10.18
C LYS A 561 -9.69 3.44 -10.05
N ALA A 562 -10.69 2.68 -9.60
CA ALA A 562 -12.03 3.20 -9.39
C ALA A 562 -12.78 2.44 -8.29
N LEU A 563 -13.75 3.13 -7.70
CA LEU A 563 -14.65 2.64 -6.68
C LEU A 563 -16.08 2.94 -7.10
N ALA A 564 -17.00 2.03 -6.81
CA ALA A 564 -18.42 2.29 -6.95
C ALA A 564 -19.20 1.55 -5.87
N PHE A 565 -20.14 2.22 -5.24
CA PHE A 565 -21.05 1.59 -4.29
C PHE A 565 -22.33 1.14 -4.97
N HIS A 566 -22.86 0.02 -4.52
CA HIS A 566 -24.23 -0.42 -4.79
C HIS A 566 -24.82 -1.07 -3.54
N VAL A 567 -26.12 -1.37 -3.57
CA VAL A 567 -26.81 -2.11 -2.51
C VAL A 567 -27.16 -3.49 -3.06
N ASP A 568 -26.67 -4.52 -2.40
CA ASP A 568 -26.92 -5.93 -2.74
C ASP A 568 -27.69 -6.56 -1.57
N ASP A 569 -28.96 -6.92 -1.80
CA ASP A 569 -29.87 -7.45 -0.76
C ASP A 569 -29.95 -6.61 0.53
N GLY A 570 -29.85 -5.28 0.39
CA GLY A 570 -29.86 -4.34 1.53
C GLY A 570 -28.51 -4.20 2.25
N ILE A 571 -27.46 -4.85 1.75
CA ILE A 571 -26.09 -4.73 2.25
C ILE A 571 -25.33 -3.74 1.35
N PRO A 572 -24.67 -2.72 1.91
CA PRO A 572 -23.77 -1.87 1.15
C PRO A 572 -22.60 -2.69 0.61
N THR A 573 -22.43 -2.70 -0.70
CA THR A 573 -21.35 -3.43 -1.38
C THR A 573 -20.48 -2.43 -2.14
N LEU A 574 -19.17 -2.46 -1.87
CA LEU A 574 -18.18 -1.66 -2.56
C LEU A 574 -17.56 -2.48 -3.68
N SER A 575 -17.68 -2.01 -4.91
CA SER A 575 -16.96 -2.56 -6.05
C SER A 575 -15.63 -1.82 -6.20
N VAL A 576 -14.54 -2.58 -6.20
CA VAL A 576 -13.17 -2.09 -6.29
C VAL A 576 -12.57 -2.55 -7.61
N ALA A 577 -12.23 -1.60 -8.48
CA ALA A 577 -11.55 -1.86 -9.74
C ALA A 577 -10.06 -1.57 -9.61
N THR A 578 -9.23 -2.55 -9.89
CA THR A 578 -7.80 -2.42 -10.16
C THR A 578 -7.56 -2.57 -11.66
N ARG A 579 -6.34 -2.35 -12.15
CA ARG A 579 -6.02 -2.59 -13.57
C ARG A 579 -6.32 -4.02 -14.05
N THR A 580 -6.35 -4.99 -13.15
CA THR A 580 -6.42 -6.42 -13.51
C THR A 580 -7.64 -7.14 -12.94
N THR A 581 -8.34 -6.52 -11.98
CA THR A 581 -9.49 -7.14 -11.31
C THR A 581 -10.61 -6.16 -11.04
N LEU A 582 -11.84 -6.65 -11.11
CA LEU A 582 -13.03 -6.03 -10.53
C LEU A 582 -13.53 -6.94 -9.41
N THR A 583 -13.62 -6.43 -8.19
CA THR A 583 -14.00 -7.21 -7.00
C THR A 583 -15.10 -6.50 -6.24
N ALA A 584 -16.19 -7.20 -5.91
CA ALA A 584 -17.20 -6.69 -4.99
C ALA A 584 -16.91 -7.15 -3.57
N ILE A 585 -16.89 -6.21 -2.62
CA ILE A 585 -16.80 -6.49 -1.18
C ILE A 585 -18.08 -6.08 -0.48
N ALA A 586 -18.71 -7.03 0.20
CA ALA A 586 -19.81 -6.74 1.10
C ALA A 586 -19.25 -6.04 2.33
N LEU A 587 -19.80 -4.88 2.68
CA LEU A 587 -19.51 -4.22 3.95
C LEU A 587 -20.57 -4.69 4.94
N ARG A 588 -20.12 -5.38 5.99
CA ARG A 588 -21.02 -5.62 7.13
C ARG A 588 -21.31 -4.28 7.79
N PRO A 589 -22.44 -4.16 8.51
CA PRO A 589 -22.59 -3.06 9.45
C PRO A 589 -21.38 -3.12 10.37
N LEU A 590 -20.44 -2.17 10.16
CA LEU A 590 -19.28 -2.01 11.00
C LEU A 590 -19.79 -2.01 12.44
N PRO A 591 -19.15 -2.70 13.40
CA PRO A 591 -19.54 -2.53 14.79
C PRO A 591 -19.54 -1.02 15.03
N TRP A 592 -20.71 -0.48 15.35
CA TRP A 592 -21.07 0.95 15.33
C TRP A 592 -21.04 1.58 16.70
#